data_AF-A0A139MHB2-F1
#
_entry.id   AF-A0A139MHB2-F1
#
_cell.length_a   1.000
_cell.length_b   1.000
_cell.length_c   1.000
_cell.angle_alpha   90.00
_cell.angle_beta   90.00
_cell.angle_gamma   90.00
#
_symmetry.space_group_name_H-M   'P 1'
#
loop_
_entity.id
_entity.type
_entity.pdbx_description
1 polymer ?
#
loop_
_entity_poly.entity_id
_entity_poly.type
_entity_poly.pdbx_seq_one_letter_code
_entity_poly.pdbx_strand_id
1 'polypeptide(L)' 'MPYTIKQQIRTDTPQVGYAPYRQVHAHSTGNSGSTAQNEADYMSRKDLNTGFYTHVVGNGQVIQVAPVNRGAWDVGA' A
#
# COMPACT_ATOMS: atom_id res chain seq x y z
N MET A 1 10.84 -7.80 -19.35
CA MET A 1 11.47 -6.67 -18.61
C MET A 1 11.34 -6.99 -17.13
N PRO A 2 12.43 -7.08 -16.35
CA PRO A 2 12.30 -7.15 -14.89
C PRO A 2 11.67 -5.83 -14.42
N TYR A 3 10.52 -5.88 -13.77
CA TYR A 3 9.93 -4.70 -13.14
C TYR A 3 10.59 -4.53 -11.77
N THR A 4 11.31 -3.42 -11.60
CA THR A 4 11.90 -3.06 -10.30
C THR A 4 10.80 -2.49 -9.41
N ILE A 5 10.63 -3.07 -8.23
CA ILE A 5 9.74 -2.53 -7.20
C ILE A 5 10.52 -1.51 -6.38
N LYS A 6 10.10 -0.24 -6.44
CA LYS A 6 10.64 0.80 -5.56
C LYS A 6 10.17 0.54 -4.13
N GLN A 7 11.09 0.68 -3.18
CA GLN A 7 10.83 0.47 -1.77
C GLN A 7 10.70 1.83 -1.05
N GLN A 8 9.50 2.14 -0.55
CA GLN A 8 9.20 3.28 0.32
C GLN A 8 8.36 2.76 1.50
N ILE A 9 8.83 1.68 2.11
CA ILE A 9 8.09 0.96 3.13
C ILE A 9 8.03 1.78 4.42
N ARG A 10 6.81 2.06 4.85
CA ARG A 10 6.49 2.51 6.20
C ARG A 10 6.38 1.30 7.12
N THR A 11 7.20 1.25 8.17
CA THR A 11 7.41 0.06 9.01
C THR A 11 6.60 0.04 10.31
N ASP A 12 5.95 1.15 10.67
CA ASP A 12 5.07 1.31 11.83
C ASP A 12 3.61 0.90 11.56
N THR A 13 3.31 0.31 10.39
CA THR A 13 1.97 -0.22 10.11
C THR A 13 1.62 -1.38 11.05
N PRO A 14 0.43 -1.39 11.67
CA PRO A 14 0.02 -2.48 12.54
C PRO A 14 -0.14 -3.79 11.75
N GLN A 15 0.06 -4.92 12.42
CA GLN A 15 -0.38 -6.20 11.88
C GLN A 15 -1.89 -6.33 12.08
N VAL A 16 -2.61 -6.68 11.02
CA VAL A 16 -4.05 -6.93 11.03
C VAL A 16 -4.26 -8.45 10.91
N GLY A 17 -4.88 -9.08 11.90
CA GLY A 17 -5.06 -10.53 11.94
C GLY A 17 -3.76 -11.33 12.09
N TYR A 18 -3.79 -12.60 11.67
CA TYR A 18 -2.65 -13.53 11.76
C TYR A 18 -2.56 -14.41 10.51
N ALA A 19 -1.35 -14.87 10.20
CA ALA A 19 -1.11 -15.78 9.08
C ALA A 19 -1.85 -17.13 9.27
N PRO A 20 -2.27 -17.81 8.19
CA PRO A 20 -2.01 -17.47 6.78
C PRO A 20 -2.96 -16.39 6.24
N TYR A 21 -2.41 -15.41 5.53
CA TYR A 21 -3.16 -14.45 4.72
C TYR A 21 -3.45 -15.06 3.35
N ARG A 22 -4.73 -15.18 3.01
CA ARG A 22 -5.21 -15.99 1.85
C ARG A 22 -5.65 -15.16 0.65
N GLN A 23 -5.49 -13.84 0.73
CA GLN A 23 -6.04 -12.91 -0.25
C GLN A 23 -4.97 -11.90 -0.69
N VAL A 24 -5.09 -11.47 -1.94
CA VAL A 24 -4.46 -10.28 -2.50
C VAL A 24 -5.60 -9.39 -2.97
N HIS A 25 -5.63 -8.14 -2.54
CA HIS A 25 -6.69 -7.20 -2.89
C HIS A 25 -6.22 -6.23 -3.98
N ALA A 26 -7.04 -6.09 -5.02
CA ALA A 26 -6.84 -5.12 -6.09
C ALA A 26 -7.70 -3.89 -5.82
N HIS A 27 -7.09 -2.71 -5.89
CA HIS A 27 -7.72 -1.42 -5.60
C HIS A 27 -7.38 -0.39 -6.68
N SER A 28 -8.18 0.67 -6.73
CA SER A 28 -7.83 1.94 -7.38
C SER A 28 -7.95 3.06 -6.36
N THR A 29 -7.10 4.09 -6.43
CA THR A 29 -7.05 5.16 -5.41
C THR A 29 -8.31 6.03 -5.39
N GLY A 30 -9.08 6.07 -6.48
CA GLY A 30 -10.20 6.99 -6.64
C GLY A 30 -9.80 8.46 -6.76
N ASN A 31 -8.50 8.75 -6.83
CA ASN A 31 -7.96 10.11 -6.95
C ASN A 31 -7.42 10.34 -8.37
N SER A 32 -8.10 11.20 -9.14
CA SER A 32 -7.76 11.48 -10.54
C SER A 32 -6.54 12.38 -10.72
N GLY A 33 -6.08 13.05 -9.64
CA GLY A 33 -4.99 14.03 -9.70
C GLY A 33 -3.68 13.55 -9.10
N SER A 34 -3.64 12.39 -8.45
CA SER A 34 -2.44 11.89 -7.79
C SER A 34 -1.56 11.05 -8.72
N THR A 35 -0.25 11.17 -8.52
CA THR A 35 0.72 10.22 -9.05
C THR A 35 0.95 9.08 -8.05
N ALA A 36 1.52 7.96 -8.51
CA ALA A 36 1.96 6.88 -7.62
C ALA A 36 2.93 7.38 -6.53
N GLN A 37 3.79 8.35 -6.85
CA GLN A 37 4.67 8.96 -5.86
C GLN A 37 3.89 9.79 -4.82
N ASN A 38 2.87 10.57 -5.24
CA ASN A 38 2.05 11.32 -4.29
C ASN A 38 1.32 10.40 -3.31
N GLU A 39 0.84 9.26 -3.80
CA GLU A 39 0.17 8.24 -2.98
C GLU A 39 1.15 7.59 -1.99
N ALA A 40 2.37 7.26 -2.43
CA ALA A 40 3.41 6.74 -1.55
C ALA A 40 3.87 7.77 -0.50
N ASP A 41 3.98 9.05 -0.88
CA ASP A 41 4.34 10.15 0.02
C ASP A 41 3.21 10.48 1.00
N TYR A 42 1.96 10.27 0.60
CA TYR A 42 0.84 10.36 1.51
C TYR A 42 0.84 9.18 2.49
N MET A 43 1.09 7.96 2.02
CA MET A 43 1.16 6.77 2.88
C MET A 43 2.21 6.91 4.00
N SER A 44 3.36 7.50 3.70
CA SER A 44 4.45 7.69 4.68
C SER A 44 4.08 8.57 5.87
N ARG A 45 3.05 9.43 5.74
CA ARG A 45 2.67 10.44 6.74
C ARG A 45 1.20 10.43 7.18
N LYS A 46 0.33 9.66 6.51
CA LYS A 46 -1.11 9.63 6.82
C LYS A 46 -1.39 9.04 8.20
N ASP A 47 -2.56 9.36 8.75
CA ASP A 47 -3.10 8.59 9.88
C ASP A 47 -3.46 7.18 9.40
N LEU A 48 -2.84 6.16 9.99
CA LEU A 48 -3.05 4.76 9.61
C LEU A 48 -4.46 4.28 9.95
N ASN A 49 -5.16 4.90 10.92
CA ASN A 49 -6.54 4.55 11.26
C ASN A 49 -7.53 4.88 10.13
N THR A 50 -7.11 5.66 9.12
CA THR A 50 -7.88 5.92 7.90
C THR A 50 -7.63 4.88 6.80
N GLY A 51 -7.08 3.73 7.16
CA GLY A 51 -6.74 2.62 6.27
C GLY A 51 -5.33 2.70 5.68
N PHE A 52 -4.80 1.58 5.22
CA PHE A 52 -3.51 1.51 4.53
C PHE A 52 -3.45 0.29 3.60
N TYR A 53 -2.52 0.32 2.64
CA TYR A 53 -2.33 -0.73 1.63
C TYR A 53 -0.84 -1.00 1.44
N THR A 54 -0.48 -2.02 0.66
CA THR A 54 0.91 -2.49 0.54
C THR A 54 1.64 -1.96 -0.69
N HIS A 55 0.93 -1.73 -1.80
CA HIS A 55 1.53 -1.31 -3.06
C HIS A 55 0.67 -0.25 -3.76
N VAL A 56 1.33 0.65 -4.48
CA VAL A 56 0.71 1.55 -5.46
C VAL A 56 1.39 1.39 -6.81
N VAL A 57 0.58 1.36 -7.88
CA VAL A 57 1.04 1.22 -9.26
C VAL A 57 0.50 2.39 -10.07
N GLY A 58 1.38 3.08 -10.79
CA GLY A 58 1.03 4.24 -11.60
C GLY A 58 2.28 4.93 -12.13
N ASN A 59 2.13 5.81 -13.11
CA ASN A 59 3.26 6.58 -13.70
C ASN A 59 4.46 5.69 -14.11
N GLY A 60 4.20 4.49 -14.61
CA GLY A 60 5.24 3.55 -15.07
C GLY A 60 6.07 2.87 -13.97
N GLN A 61 5.65 2.96 -12.70
CA GLN A 61 6.37 2.38 -11.56
C GLN A 61 5.46 1.60 -10.61
N VAL A 62 6.08 0.72 -9.82
CA VAL A 62 5.47 0.01 -8.69
C VAL A 62 6.21 0.43 -7.43
N ILE A 63 5.48 0.91 -6.43
CA ILE A 63 6.04 1.33 -5.15
C ILE A 63 5.42 0.49 -4.04
N GLN A 64 6.26 -0.24 -3.30
CA GLN A 64 5.85 -0.90 -2.07
C GLN A 64 5.91 0.10 -0.91
N VAL A 65 4.79 0.30 -0.24
CA VAL A 65 4.59 1.34 0.79
C VAL A 65 4.36 0.78 2.18
N ALA A 66 3.95 -0.49 2.29
CA ALA A 66 3.84 -1.21 3.56
C ALA A 66 4.28 -2.68 3.42
N PRO A 67 4.60 -3.38 4.51
CA PRO A 67 4.97 -4.79 4.47
C PRO A 67 3.82 -5.68 3.99
N VAL A 68 4.15 -6.77 3.30
CA VAL A 68 3.20 -7.84 2.95
C VAL A 68 3.13 -8.91 4.03
N ASN A 69 2.15 -9.82 3.93
CA ASN A 69 1.97 -10.96 4.84
C ASN A 69 1.76 -10.55 6.31
N ARG A 70 1.06 -9.41 6.53
CA ARG A 70 0.72 -8.87 7.85
C ARG A 70 -0.71 -8.30 7.92
N GLY A 71 -1.54 -8.61 6.94
CA GLY A 71 -2.87 -7.98 6.77
C GLY A 71 -2.78 -6.47 6.52
N ALA A 72 -3.93 -5.85 6.25
CA ALA A 72 -4.05 -4.42 6.04
C ALA A 72 -5.46 -3.94 6.41
N TRP A 73 -5.60 -2.64 6.68
CA TRP A 73 -6.90 -1.99 6.76
C TRP A 73 -7.26 -1.37 5.40
N ASP A 74 -7.53 -2.22 4.42
CA ASP A 74 -7.73 -1.79 3.02
C ASP A 74 -9.15 -2.00 2.49
N VAL A 75 -9.99 -2.82 3.14
CA VAL A 75 -11.35 -3.18 2.69
C VAL A 75 -12.50 -2.76 3.62
N GLY A 76 -12.20 -2.10 4.76
CA GLY A 76 -13.20 -1.47 5.64
C GLY A 76 -14.10 -2.43 6.42
N ALA A 77 -13.55 -3.10 7.44
CA ALA A 77 -14.27 -4.01 8.35
C ALA A 77 -14.00 -3.68 9.82
#